data_AF-A0A2S0K203-F1
#
_entry.id   AF-A0A2S0K203-F1
#
_cell.length_a   1.000
_cell.length_b   1.000
_cell.length_c   1.000
_cell.angle_alpha   90.00
_cell.angle_beta   90.00
_cell.angle_gamma   90.00
#
_symmetry.space_group_name_H-M   'P 1'
#
loop_
_entity.id
_entity.type
_entity.pdbx_description
1 polymer ?
#
loop_
_entity_poly.entity_id
_entity_poly.type
_entity_poly.pdbx_seq_one_letter_code
_entity_poly.pdbx_strand_id
1 'polypeptide(L)'
;MVKIAVIPGDGIGKEVMAEALKVLAQLRQDEPSLDIETTIFPWSSDYYVQHGCMMPKDALTTLRNYDAILFGAIGDARVPDDVTVWEFIMPIRKQFQQYVNFRPVKSLQGIASPLANSKDIDMVIFRENTEGEYSNSGGHIYHNQPQEMAIQNTIMTRLGVKKIVQAACDYAHQNGKSKITSATKSNAIIYAMKFWDEMTKDVVAQASPTLTLESLYIDALVAYFVERPQDFEVVVASNLFGDILSDLGSALVGGLGLSPSANLNPEKAFPSMFEPVHGSAPNIAGKGIANPIAQIWSLALLLGHIGRPDLEKRIVAAIEAVLIEGAVQTADIGGQATTTQMGDAICLALENIKQTARGV
;
A
#
# COMPACT_ATOMS: atom_id res chain seq x y z
N MET A 1 -24.94 -6.61 2.43
CA MET A 1 -24.04 -6.26 3.53
C MET A 1 -22.63 -6.70 3.23
N VAL A 2 -21.72 -5.74 3.12
CA VAL A 2 -20.27 -5.95 3.00
C VAL A 2 -19.66 -5.89 4.40
N LYS A 3 -18.82 -6.86 4.77
CA LYS A 3 -18.15 -6.95 6.06
C LYS A 3 -16.69 -6.54 5.94
N ILE A 4 -16.29 -5.54 6.71
CA ILE A 4 -14.90 -5.04 6.76
C ILE A 4 -14.29 -5.37 8.13
N ALA A 5 -13.18 -6.10 8.12
CA ALA A 5 -12.35 -6.28 9.29
C ALA A 5 -11.45 -5.05 9.46
N VAL A 6 -11.54 -4.36 10.59
CA VAL A 6 -10.75 -3.17 10.87
C VAL A 6 -9.69 -3.51 11.90
N ILE A 7 -8.43 -3.29 11.55
CA ILE A 7 -7.27 -3.57 12.40
C ILE A 7 -6.44 -2.29 12.50
N PRO A 8 -6.64 -1.45 13.53
CA PRO A 8 -5.88 -0.21 13.66
C PRO A 8 -4.38 -0.44 13.89
N GLY A 9 -4.02 -1.53 14.58
CA GLY A 9 -2.65 -1.90 14.88
C GLY A 9 -1.96 -0.97 15.90
N ASP A 10 -0.74 -0.56 15.59
CA ASP A 10 0.20 0.13 16.50
C ASP A 10 0.36 1.61 16.19
N GLY A 11 0.87 2.35 17.19
CA GLY A 11 1.29 3.74 17.04
C GLY A 11 0.23 4.65 16.43
N ILE A 12 0.61 5.39 15.39
CA ILE A 12 -0.31 6.31 14.68
C ILE A 12 -1.46 5.59 13.97
N GLY A 13 -1.37 4.27 13.76
CA GLY A 13 -2.41 3.48 13.11
C GLY A 13 -3.78 3.65 13.79
N LYS A 14 -3.80 3.78 15.12
CA LYS A 14 -5.02 4.05 15.90
C LYS A 14 -5.61 5.44 15.60
N GLU A 15 -4.77 6.46 15.41
CA GLU A 15 -5.18 7.84 15.15
C GLU A 15 -5.74 7.98 13.73
N VAL A 16 -4.97 7.55 12.72
CA VAL A 16 -5.37 7.71 11.31
C VAL A 16 -6.56 6.82 10.95
N MET A 17 -6.69 5.63 11.58
CA MET A 17 -7.85 4.76 11.39
C MET A 17 -9.15 5.42 11.87
N ALA A 18 -9.11 6.17 12.97
CA ALA A 18 -10.29 6.87 13.46
C ALA A 18 -10.82 7.87 12.42
N GLU A 19 -9.92 8.57 11.72
CA GLU A 19 -10.27 9.52 10.66
C GLU A 19 -10.81 8.81 9.40
N ALA A 20 -10.26 7.66 9.02
CA ALA A 20 -10.84 6.85 7.94
C ALA A 20 -12.23 6.32 8.28
N LEU A 21 -12.47 5.86 9.51
CA LEU A 21 -13.79 5.42 9.95
C LEU A 21 -14.80 6.59 10.03
N LYS A 22 -14.33 7.80 10.34
CA LYS A 22 -15.14 9.02 10.28
C LYS A 22 -15.61 9.31 8.86
N VAL A 23 -14.70 9.25 7.88
CA VAL A 23 -15.04 9.38 6.44
C VAL A 23 -16.02 8.29 6.00
N LEU A 24 -15.80 7.03 6.40
CA LEU A 24 -16.73 5.93 6.09
C LEU A 24 -18.13 6.18 6.69
N ALA A 25 -18.20 6.67 7.93
CA ALA A 25 -19.47 7.00 8.58
C ALA A 25 -20.21 8.12 7.84
N GLN A 26 -19.51 9.16 7.39
CA GLN A 26 -20.08 10.23 6.56
C GLN A 26 -20.66 9.68 5.26
N LEU A 27 -19.91 8.83 4.55
CA LEU A 27 -20.38 8.23 3.30
C LEU A 27 -21.62 7.34 3.50
N ARG A 28 -21.71 6.61 4.62
CA ARG A 28 -22.90 5.82 4.97
C ARG A 28 -24.14 6.69 5.22
N GLN A 29 -23.96 7.90 5.74
CA GLN A 29 -25.06 8.87 5.88
C GLN A 29 -25.48 9.43 4.52
N ASP A 30 -24.51 9.62 3.62
CA ASP A 30 -24.76 10.16 2.29
C ASP A 30 -25.43 9.18 1.33
N GLU A 31 -25.06 7.90 1.45
CA GLU A 31 -25.42 6.82 0.54
C GLU A 31 -26.13 5.70 1.31
N PRO A 32 -27.46 5.73 1.43
CA PRO A 32 -28.21 4.67 2.14
C PRO A 32 -28.03 3.26 1.55
N SER A 33 -27.57 3.16 0.30
CA SER A 33 -27.22 1.90 -0.37
C SER A 33 -25.88 1.32 0.10
N LEU A 34 -25.06 2.08 0.84
CA LEU A 34 -23.77 1.66 1.37
C LEU A 34 -23.96 0.81 2.63
N ASP A 35 -24.34 -0.44 2.42
CA ASP A 35 -24.56 -1.44 3.47
C ASP A 35 -23.24 -2.10 3.89
N ILE A 36 -22.46 -1.38 4.70
CA ILE A 36 -21.16 -1.81 5.24
C ILE A 36 -21.25 -2.01 6.77
N GLU A 37 -20.79 -3.17 7.22
CA GLU A 37 -20.56 -3.50 8.63
C GLU A 37 -19.05 -3.56 8.91
N THR A 38 -18.61 -2.94 10.00
CA THR A 38 -17.21 -2.96 10.43
C THR A 38 -17.07 -3.70 11.75
N THR A 39 -16.03 -4.54 11.86
CA THR A 39 -15.64 -5.17 13.13
C THR A 39 -14.20 -4.80 13.44
N ILE A 40 -13.97 -4.21 14.61
CA ILE A 40 -12.64 -3.78 15.04
C ILE A 40 -11.96 -4.92 15.80
N PHE A 41 -10.78 -5.31 15.36
CA PHE A 41 -9.92 -6.28 16.02
C PHE A 41 -8.77 -5.57 16.75
N PRO A 42 -8.49 -5.90 18.02
CA PRO A 42 -7.48 -5.21 18.83
C PRO A 42 -6.04 -5.70 18.57
N TRP A 43 -5.82 -6.49 17.51
CA TRP A 43 -4.54 -7.14 17.24
C TRP A 43 -3.45 -6.11 16.91
N SER A 44 -2.39 -6.14 17.72
CA SER A 44 -1.36 -5.10 17.81
C SER A 44 -0.19 -5.61 18.67
N SER A 45 0.87 -4.81 18.80
CA SER A 45 1.96 -5.08 19.76
C SER A 45 1.47 -5.04 21.22
N ASP A 46 0.45 -4.23 21.55
CA ASP A 46 -0.19 -4.30 22.87
C ASP A 46 -0.87 -5.65 23.12
N TYR A 47 -1.49 -6.22 22.08
CA TYR A 47 -2.08 -7.56 22.13
C TYR A 47 -0.99 -8.63 22.36
N TYR A 48 0.16 -8.51 21.70
CA TYR A 48 1.32 -9.38 21.92
C TYR A 48 1.84 -9.33 23.36
N VAL A 49 2.04 -8.14 23.93
CA VAL A 49 2.51 -7.99 25.31
C VAL A 49 1.56 -8.65 26.31
N GLN A 50 0.25 -8.65 26.03
CA GLN A 50 -0.76 -9.24 26.91
C GLN A 50 -0.92 -10.75 26.73
N HIS A 51 -0.80 -11.27 25.50
CA HIS A 51 -1.20 -12.65 25.17
C HIS A 51 -0.03 -13.55 24.71
N GLY A 52 1.14 -12.97 24.43
CA GLY A 52 2.31 -13.68 23.92
C GLY A 52 2.21 -14.08 22.43
N CYS A 53 1.25 -13.52 21.69
CA CYS A 53 1.10 -13.71 20.25
C CYS A 53 0.49 -12.47 19.60
N MET A 54 0.78 -12.21 18.31
CA MET A 54 0.29 -11.00 17.62
C MET A 54 -1.22 -11.02 17.34
N MET A 55 -1.80 -12.21 17.20
CA MET A 55 -3.22 -12.45 16.96
C MET A 55 -3.63 -13.85 17.44
N PRO A 56 -4.93 -14.12 17.70
CA PRO A 56 -5.44 -15.45 18.01
C PRO A 56 -5.06 -16.51 16.97
N LYS A 57 -4.98 -17.78 17.38
CA LYS A 57 -4.65 -18.89 16.46
C LYS A 57 -5.66 -19.06 15.32
N ASP A 58 -6.91 -18.67 15.54
CA ASP A 58 -8.01 -18.71 14.58
C ASP A 58 -8.21 -17.37 13.83
N ALA A 59 -7.28 -16.42 13.96
CA ALA A 59 -7.39 -15.10 13.33
C ALA A 59 -7.60 -15.18 11.81
N LEU A 60 -6.85 -16.03 11.10
CA LEU A 60 -7.00 -16.18 9.64
C LEU A 60 -8.32 -16.88 9.26
N THR A 61 -8.80 -17.81 10.08
CA THR A 61 -10.13 -18.41 9.89
C THR A 61 -11.23 -17.37 10.11
N THR A 62 -11.05 -16.50 11.10
CA THR A 62 -11.97 -15.40 11.40
C THR A 62 -11.99 -14.39 10.25
N LEU A 63 -10.83 -13.89 9.83
CA LEU A 63 -10.68 -12.90 8.77
C LEU A 63 -11.21 -13.38 7.42
N ARG A 64 -11.13 -14.69 7.11
CA ARG A 64 -11.66 -15.26 5.87
C ARG A 64 -13.17 -15.02 5.67
N ASN A 65 -13.92 -14.73 6.74
CA ASN A 65 -15.35 -14.46 6.68
C ASN A 65 -15.70 -12.98 6.39
N TYR A 66 -14.69 -12.14 6.15
CA TYR A 66 -14.84 -10.74 5.78
C TYR A 66 -14.58 -10.56 4.28
N ASP A 67 -15.16 -9.51 3.70
CA ASP A 67 -14.99 -9.17 2.29
C ASP A 67 -13.67 -8.40 2.05
N ALA A 68 -13.24 -7.63 3.04
CA ALA A 68 -12.01 -6.85 3.00
C ALA A 68 -11.45 -6.58 4.39
N ILE A 69 -10.16 -6.25 4.46
CA ILE A 69 -9.44 -5.85 5.66
C ILE A 69 -8.98 -4.39 5.49
N LEU A 70 -9.32 -3.51 6.42
CA LEU A 70 -8.76 -2.17 6.53
C LEU A 70 -7.74 -2.18 7.68
N PHE A 71 -6.48 -2.01 7.35
CA PHE A 71 -5.36 -2.12 8.28
C PHE A 71 -4.65 -0.77 8.42
N GLY A 72 -4.19 -0.48 9.65
CA GLY A 72 -3.44 0.71 10.01
C GLY A 72 -1.93 0.52 9.80
N ALA A 73 -1.23 0.22 10.88
CA ALA A 73 0.19 -0.10 10.82
C ALA A 73 0.57 -1.08 11.94
N ILE A 74 1.70 -1.78 11.82
CA ILE A 74 2.27 -2.60 12.90
C ILE A 74 3.71 -2.18 13.15
N GLY A 75 4.17 -2.36 14.38
CA GLY A 75 5.54 -2.13 14.79
C GLY A 75 5.63 -1.33 16.07
N ASP A 76 6.40 -1.83 17.03
CA ASP A 76 6.64 -1.21 18.32
C ASP A 76 7.96 -1.73 18.90
N ALA A 77 8.78 -0.87 19.50
CA ALA A 77 10.08 -1.26 20.03
C ALA A 77 10.03 -2.35 21.12
N ARG A 78 8.87 -2.59 21.74
CA ARG A 78 8.65 -3.66 22.73
C ARG A 78 8.56 -5.05 22.10
N VAL A 79 8.31 -5.15 20.79
CA VAL A 79 8.12 -6.40 20.07
C VAL A 79 9.15 -6.46 18.94
N PRO A 80 9.94 -7.53 18.81
CA PRO A 80 10.88 -7.66 17.71
C PRO A 80 10.22 -7.49 16.34
N ASP A 81 10.87 -6.78 15.42
CA ASP A 81 10.31 -6.50 14.09
C ASP A 81 10.00 -7.78 13.31
N ASP A 82 10.85 -8.81 13.44
CA ASP A 82 10.61 -10.11 12.83
C ASP A 82 9.34 -10.79 13.37
N VAL A 83 9.01 -10.63 14.65
CA VAL A 83 7.74 -11.10 15.22
C VAL A 83 6.57 -10.35 14.60
N THR A 84 6.59 -9.01 14.56
CA THR A 84 5.48 -8.24 13.98
C THR A 84 5.29 -8.53 12.49
N VAL A 85 6.37 -8.75 11.75
CA VAL A 85 6.29 -9.07 10.31
C VAL A 85 5.86 -10.52 10.08
N TRP A 86 6.52 -11.49 10.72
CA TRP A 86 6.36 -12.92 10.41
C TRP A 86 5.25 -13.62 11.18
N GLU A 87 4.77 -13.05 12.28
CA GLU A 87 3.63 -13.60 13.03
C GLU A 87 2.32 -12.84 12.79
N PHE A 88 2.34 -11.69 12.08
CA PHE A 88 1.15 -10.90 11.78
C PHE A 88 0.93 -10.64 10.29
N ILE A 89 1.72 -9.74 9.69
CA ILE A 89 1.49 -9.28 8.31
C ILE A 89 1.74 -10.38 7.28
N MET A 90 2.88 -11.09 7.36
CA MET A 90 3.24 -12.13 6.39
C MET A 90 2.25 -13.30 6.38
N PRO A 91 1.77 -13.83 7.52
CA PRO A 91 0.71 -14.83 7.52
C PRO A 91 -0.54 -14.38 6.78
N ILE A 92 -1.02 -13.14 6.99
CA ILE A 92 -2.19 -12.59 6.28
C ILE A 92 -1.89 -12.54 4.78
N ARG A 93 -0.81 -11.88 4.36
CA ARG A 93 -0.46 -11.70 2.94
C ARG A 93 -0.27 -13.04 2.22
N LYS A 94 0.49 -13.96 2.80
CA LYS A 94 0.82 -15.26 2.17
C LYS A 94 -0.35 -16.24 2.19
N GLN A 95 -1.06 -16.38 3.31
CA GLN A 95 -2.14 -17.38 3.40
C GLN A 95 -3.43 -16.93 2.70
N PHE A 96 -3.67 -15.62 2.57
CA PHE A 96 -4.73 -15.08 1.72
C PHE A 96 -4.30 -14.81 0.29
N GLN A 97 -3.08 -15.21 -0.08
CA GLN A 97 -2.58 -15.07 -1.45
C GLN A 97 -2.76 -13.64 -1.98
N GLN A 98 -2.44 -12.66 -1.13
CA GLN A 98 -2.48 -11.24 -1.47
C GLN A 98 -1.20 -10.86 -2.22
N TYR A 99 -0.94 -11.54 -3.34
CA TYR A 99 0.34 -11.52 -4.06
C TYR A 99 0.62 -10.22 -4.81
N VAL A 100 -0.38 -9.36 -4.98
CA VAL A 100 -0.22 -8.01 -5.52
C VAL A 100 -0.22 -7.01 -4.38
N ASN A 101 0.88 -6.29 -4.19
CA ASN A 101 0.89 -5.06 -3.42
C ASN A 101 0.85 -3.88 -4.40
N PHE A 102 -0.36 -3.34 -4.57
CA PHE A 102 -0.69 -2.23 -5.46
C PHE A 102 -0.42 -0.90 -4.74
N ARG A 103 0.50 -0.10 -5.28
CA ARG A 103 0.92 1.19 -4.70
C ARG A 103 0.86 2.30 -5.76
N PRO A 104 -0.21 3.09 -5.82
CA PRO A 104 -0.26 4.25 -6.72
C PRO A 104 0.71 5.34 -6.21
N VAL A 105 1.49 5.90 -7.13
CA VAL A 105 2.38 7.03 -6.90
C VAL A 105 1.88 8.16 -7.79
N LYS A 106 1.06 9.02 -7.19
CA LYS A 106 0.34 10.07 -7.91
C LYS A 106 0.49 11.42 -7.21
N SER A 107 0.85 12.44 -7.98
CA SER A 107 0.79 13.84 -7.54
C SER A 107 -0.66 14.23 -7.25
N LEU A 108 -0.95 14.57 -6.00
CA LEU A 108 -2.23 15.17 -5.61
C LEU A 108 -2.19 16.67 -5.86
N GLN A 109 -3.29 17.21 -6.41
CA GLN A 109 -3.41 18.66 -6.59
C GLN A 109 -3.30 19.38 -5.23
N GLY A 110 -2.55 20.48 -5.19
CA GLY A 110 -2.26 21.24 -3.97
C GLY A 110 -1.00 20.78 -3.21
N ILE A 111 -0.35 19.70 -3.62
CA ILE A 111 0.93 19.25 -3.07
C ILE A 111 2.06 19.52 -4.04
N ALA A 112 3.11 20.19 -3.56
CA ALA A 112 4.32 20.41 -4.34
C ALA A 112 5.22 19.17 -4.27
N SER A 113 5.70 18.71 -5.43
CA SER A 113 6.79 17.74 -5.49
C SER A 113 8.09 18.37 -4.97
N PRO A 114 8.96 17.64 -4.25
CA PRO A 114 10.30 18.11 -3.92
C PRO A 114 11.23 18.21 -5.14
N LEU A 115 10.82 17.65 -6.30
CA LEU A 115 11.59 17.77 -7.54
C LEU A 115 11.46 19.18 -8.12
N ALA A 116 12.59 19.73 -8.58
CA ALA A 116 12.62 21.03 -9.25
C ALA A 116 11.77 21.04 -10.55
N ASN A 117 11.63 19.88 -11.20
CA ASN A 117 10.73 19.69 -12.34
C ASN A 117 9.34 19.34 -11.81
N SER A 118 8.49 20.35 -11.67
CA SER A 118 7.14 20.25 -11.09
C SER A 118 6.09 19.61 -12.01
N LYS A 119 6.46 18.61 -12.81
CA LYS A 119 5.49 17.89 -13.64
C LYS A 119 4.76 16.87 -12.80
N ASP A 120 3.49 16.66 -13.10
CA ASP A 120 2.68 15.67 -12.41
C ASP A 120 3.24 14.26 -12.64
N ILE A 121 3.32 13.51 -11.55
CA ILE A 121 3.72 12.11 -11.53
C ILE A 121 2.44 11.29 -11.44
N ASP A 122 2.26 10.31 -12.34
CA ASP A 122 1.15 9.36 -12.32
C ASP A 122 1.65 8.00 -12.77
N MET A 123 2.12 7.21 -11.81
CA MET A 123 2.53 5.82 -12.03
C MET A 123 1.96 4.91 -10.95
N VAL A 124 2.02 3.61 -11.20
CA VAL A 124 1.64 2.60 -10.21
C VAL A 124 2.69 1.52 -10.09
N ILE A 125 2.95 1.08 -8.86
CA ILE A 125 3.87 -0.01 -8.56
C ILE A 125 3.06 -1.27 -8.22
N PHE A 126 3.35 -2.34 -8.96
CA PHE A 126 2.92 -3.71 -8.71
C PHE A 126 4.09 -4.46 -8.05
N ARG A 127 4.09 -4.49 -6.73
CA ARG A 127 5.07 -5.20 -5.91
C ARG A 127 4.60 -6.64 -5.69
N GLU A 128 5.45 -7.62 -6.00
CA GLU A 128 5.25 -9.01 -5.57
C GLU A 128 5.28 -9.06 -4.03
N ASN A 129 4.32 -9.73 -3.41
CA ASN A 129 4.05 -9.55 -1.98
C ASN A 129 4.08 -10.85 -1.14
N THR A 130 4.47 -11.99 -1.74
CA THR A 130 4.39 -13.31 -1.10
C THR A 130 5.69 -14.11 -1.13
N GLU A 131 6.60 -13.79 -2.03
CA GLU A 131 7.91 -14.41 -2.21
C GLU A 131 9.00 -13.33 -2.43
N GLY A 132 10.06 -13.66 -3.16
CA GLY A 132 11.21 -12.79 -3.42
C GLY A 132 12.25 -12.84 -2.31
N GLU A 133 12.85 -11.68 -2.05
CA GLU A 133 13.90 -11.47 -1.05
C GLU A 133 13.35 -11.56 0.38
N TYR A 134 12.05 -11.34 0.55
CA TYR A 134 11.33 -11.47 1.81
C TYR A 134 10.99 -12.95 2.04
N SER A 135 12.00 -13.70 2.49
CA SER A 135 11.91 -15.13 2.75
C SER A 135 12.35 -15.48 4.18
N ASN A 136 11.75 -16.54 4.73
CA ASN A 136 12.19 -17.19 5.95
C ASN A 136 13.03 -18.46 5.64
N SER A 137 13.71 -18.47 4.48
CA SER A 137 14.50 -19.59 3.98
C SER A 137 15.99 -19.27 4.12
N GLY A 138 16.65 -19.91 5.07
CA GLY A 138 18.03 -19.61 5.39
C GLY A 138 18.45 -20.20 6.74
N GLY A 139 19.44 -19.58 7.36
CA GLY A 139 19.88 -19.94 8.70
C GLY A 139 21.12 -19.16 9.13
N HIS A 140 21.40 -19.23 10.42
CA HIS A 140 22.57 -18.63 11.05
C HIS A 140 23.35 -19.77 11.74
N ILE A 141 24.64 -19.89 11.44
CA ILE A 141 25.50 -20.96 11.96
C ILE A 141 26.73 -20.39 12.68
N TYR A 142 27.25 -21.16 13.65
CA TYR A 142 28.37 -20.79 14.51
C TYR A 142 28.16 -19.50 15.32
N HIS A 143 26.98 -19.34 15.91
CA HIS A 143 26.60 -18.15 16.69
C HIS A 143 27.68 -17.69 17.68
N ASN A 144 28.00 -16.39 17.65
CA ASN A 144 29.00 -15.73 18.50
C ASN A 144 30.43 -16.31 18.40
N GLN A 145 30.80 -16.90 17.25
CA GLN A 145 32.16 -17.40 16.98
C GLN A 145 32.78 -16.65 15.79
N PRO A 146 34.12 -16.60 15.64
CA PRO A 146 34.77 -15.88 14.54
C PRO A 146 34.37 -16.33 13.12
N GLN A 147 33.91 -17.57 12.97
CA GLN A 147 33.43 -18.15 11.71
C GLN A 147 31.90 -18.10 11.53
N GLU A 148 31.21 -17.26 12.32
CA GLU A 148 29.77 -17.02 12.24
C GLU A 148 29.34 -16.66 10.81
N MET A 149 28.28 -17.31 10.33
CA MET A 149 27.82 -17.20 8.95
C MET A 149 26.30 -17.23 8.86
N ALA A 150 25.73 -16.36 8.05
CA ALA A 150 24.32 -16.37 7.69
C ALA A 150 24.12 -16.77 6.23
N ILE A 151 23.07 -17.54 5.98
CA ILE A 151 22.56 -17.86 4.65
C ILE A 151 21.14 -17.31 4.59
N GLN A 152 20.84 -16.53 3.55
CA GLN A 152 19.49 -16.04 3.28
C GLN A 152 19.18 -16.21 1.80
N ASN A 153 18.10 -16.94 1.50
CA ASN A 153 17.74 -17.29 0.13
C ASN A 153 16.68 -16.32 -0.42
N THR A 154 16.88 -15.83 -1.63
CA THR A 154 15.80 -15.24 -2.43
C THR A 154 15.03 -16.36 -3.12
N ILE A 155 13.72 -16.45 -2.89
CA ILE A 155 12.87 -17.49 -3.46
C ILE A 155 11.91 -16.85 -4.46
N MET A 156 11.97 -17.25 -5.72
CA MET A 156 11.02 -16.80 -6.76
C MET A 156 10.48 -18.02 -7.48
N THR A 157 9.17 -18.06 -7.70
CA THR A 157 8.50 -19.16 -8.36
C THR A 157 7.92 -18.70 -9.69
N ARG A 158 7.81 -19.63 -10.65
CA ARG A 158 7.17 -19.35 -11.94
C ARG A 158 5.74 -18.83 -11.78
N LEU A 159 5.01 -19.37 -10.80
CA LEU A 159 3.63 -18.97 -10.54
C LEU A 159 3.55 -17.56 -9.96
N GLY A 160 4.38 -17.22 -8.97
CA GLY A 160 4.41 -15.90 -8.35
C GLY A 160 4.75 -14.81 -9.36
N VAL A 161 5.86 -14.96 -10.08
CA VAL A 161 6.27 -14.02 -11.13
C VAL A 161 5.20 -13.89 -12.22
N LYS A 162 4.62 -15.01 -12.69
CA LYS A 162 3.54 -14.95 -13.69
C LYS A 162 2.34 -14.15 -13.19
N LYS A 163 1.90 -14.40 -11.96
CA LYS A 163 0.70 -13.77 -11.39
C LYS A 163 0.87 -12.26 -11.22
N ILE A 164 2.00 -11.80 -10.68
CA ILE A 164 2.24 -10.36 -10.47
C ILE A 164 2.40 -9.61 -11.79
N VAL A 165 3.14 -10.18 -12.75
CA VAL A 165 3.33 -9.55 -14.08
C VAL A 165 2.01 -9.52 -14.85
N GLN A 166 1.22 -10.60 -14.82
CA GLN A 166 -0.10 -10.61 -15.46
C GLN A 166 -1.02 -9.55 -14.86
N ALA A 167 -1.06 -9.40 -13.54
CA ALA A 167 -1.86 -8.36 -12.89
C ALA A 167 -1.45 -6.94 -13.32
N ALA A 168 -0.14 -6.68 -13.48
CA ALA A 168 0.36 -5.42 -13.99
C ALA A 168 -0.04 -5.18 -15.46
N CYS A 169 0.02 -6.21 -16.32
CA CYS A 169 -0.44 -6.13 -17.71
C CYS A 169 -1.95 -5.88 -17.82
N ASP A 170 -2.75 -6.59 -17.00
CA ASP A 170 -4.21 -6.44 -16.98
C ASP A 170 -4.60 -5.02 -16.57
N TYR A 171 -3.93 -4.47 -15.54
CA TYR A 171 -4.11 -3.08 -15.13
C TYR A 171 -3.73 -2.11 -16.26
N ALA A 172 -2.59 -2.32 -16.91
CA ALA A 172 -2.15 -1.46 -17.99
C ALA A 172 -3.19 -1.41 -19.11
N HIS A 173 -3.73 -2.57 -19.51
CA HIS A 173 -4.78 -2.65 -20.52
C HIS A 173 -6.07 -1.93 -20.08
N GLN A 174 -6.56 -2.18 -18.86
CA GLN A 174 -7.79 -1.59 -18.34
C GLN A 174 -7.72 -0.06 -18.20
N ASN A 175 -6.52 0.48 -17.98
CA ASN A 175 -6.29 1.90 -17.76
C ASN A 175 -5.64 2.61 -18.95
N GLY A 176 -5.58 1.95 -20.12
CA GLY A 176 -5.03 2.53 -21.35
C GLY A 176 -3.54 2.89 -21.25
N LYS A 177 -2.79 2.24 -20.36
CA LYS A 177 -1.34 2.38 -20.25
C LYS A 177 -0.68 1.49 -21.31
N SER A 178 0.45 1.95 -21.82
CA SER A 178 1.16 1.36 -22.96
C SER A 178 2.50 0.74 -22.60
N LYS A 179 3.04 1.04 -21.41
CA LYS A 179 4.36 0.60 -20.98
C LYS A 179 4.37 -0.08 -19.61
N ILE A 180 5.07 -1.21 -19.54
CA ILE A 180 5.46 -1.91 -18.31
C ILE A 180 6.96 -1.72 -18.11
N THR A 181 7.36 -1.22 -16.95
CA THR A 181 8.76 -1.18 -16.53
C THR A 181 9.02 -2.27 -15.51
N SER A 182 10.02 -3.13 -15.75
CA SER A 182 10.40 -4.22 -14.84
C SER A 182 11.67 -3.87 -14.08
N ALA A 183 11.58 -3.85 -12.75
CA ALA A 183 12.74 -3.64 -11.87
C ALA A 183 13.54 -4.94 -11.72
N THR A 184 14.84 -4.91 -12.04
CA THR A 184 15.70 -6.10 -11.99
C THR A 184 17.08 -5.80 -11.42
N LYS A 185 17.85 -6.84 -11.11
CA LYS A 185 19.29 -6.74 -10.84
C LYS A 185 20.05 -7.97 -11.36
N SER A 186 19.64 -8.45 -12.53
CA SER A 186 20.12 -9.70 -13.15
C SER A 186 21.60 -9.71 -13.56
N ASN A 187 22.26 -8.55 -13.57
CA ASN A 187 23.70 -8.45 -13.74
C ASN A 187 24.49 -8.94 -12.51
N ALA A 188 23.92 -8.84 -11.30
CA ALA A 188 24.55 -9.27 -10.05
C ALA A 188 23.84 -10.48 -9.41
N ILE A 189 22.50 -10.51 -9.44
CA ILE A 189 21.67 -11.59 -8.89
C ILE A 189 21.35 -12.58 -10.01
N ILE A 190 22.35 -13.38 -10.38
CA ILE A 190 22.37 -14.10 -11.65
C ILE A 190 21.37 -15.25 -11.79
N TYR A 191 20.79 -15.75 -10.69
CA TYR A 191 19.80 -16.84 -10.75
C TYR A 191 18.39 -16.27 -10.67
N ALA A 192 18.03 -15.71 -9.51
CA ALA A 192 16.67 -15.21 -9.25
C ALA A 192 16.27 -14.08 -10.21
N MET A 193 17.13 -13.08 -10.45
CA MET A 193 16.75 -11.95 -11.30
C MET A 193 16.83 -12.25 -12.80
N LYS A 194 17.69 -13.18 -13.25
CA LYS A 194 17.62 -13.66 -14.64
C LYS A 194 16.34 -14.44 -14.89
N PHE A 195 15.95 -15.29 -13.93
CA PHE A 195 14.68 -15.99 -13.97
C PHE A 195 13.49 -15.00 -13.99
N TRP A 196 13.52 -13.95 -13.16
CA TRP A 196 12.55 -12.85 -13.20
C TRP A 196 12.46 -12.18 -14.57
N ASP A 197 13.59 -11.85 -15.19
CA ASP A 197 13.65 -11.19 -16.50
C ASP A 197 13.04 -12.07 -17.60
N GLU A 198 13.42 -13.35 -17.65
CA GLU A 198 12.91 -14.33 -18.61
C GLU A 198 11.39 -14.48 -18.49
N MET A 199 10.90 -14.68 -17.26
CA MET A 199 9.46 -14.86 -17.01
C MET A 199 8.66 -13.60 -17.28
N THR A 200 9.18 -12.43 -16.90
CA THR A 200 8.50 -11.15 -17.17
C THR A 200 8.34 -10.93 -18.67
N LYS A 201 9.42 -11.15 -19.43
CA LYS A 201 9.39 -11.03 -20.89
C LYS A 201 8.36 -11.96 -21.53
N ASP A 202 8.35 -13.23 -21.11
CA ASP A 202 7.42 -14.23 -21.64
C ASP A 202 5.95 -13.87 -21.36
N VAL A 203 5.65 -13.37 -20.15
CA VAL A 203 4.28 -13.01 -19.75
C VAL A 203 3.81 -11.75 -20.46
N VAL A 204 4.62 -10.70 -20.53
CA VAL A 204 4.23 -9.47 -21.24
C VAL A 204 3.99 -9.74 -22.73
N ALA A 205 4.85 -10.54 -23.36
CA ALA A 205 4.69 -10.92 -24.77
C ALA A 205 3.40 -11.71 -25.04
N GLN A 206 2.92 -12.51 -24.06
CA GLN A 206 1.66 -13.23 -24.15
C GLN A 206 0.44 -12.36 -23.84
N ALA A 207 0.58 -11.39 -22.93
CA ALA A 207 -0.52 -10.56 -22.46
C ALA A 207 -0.99 -9.55 -23.52
N SER A 208 -0.07 -8.86 -24.20
CA SER A 208 -0.40 -8.00 -25.32
C SER A 208 0.81 -7.67 -26.20
N PRO A 209 0.71 -7.83 -27.53
CA PRO A 209 1.78 -7.42 -28.44
C PRO A 209 1.98 -5.90 -28.51
N THR A 210 1.04 -5.10 -27.99
CA THR A 210 1.15 -3.63 -28.00
C THR A 210 1.79 -3.05 -26.74
N LEU A 211 1.95 -3.84 -25.68
CA LEU A 211 2.62 -3.38 -24.46
C LEU A 211 4.13 -3.37 -24.66
N THR A 212 4.75 -2.22 -24.38
CA THR A 212 6.20 -2.09 -24.38
C THR A 212 6.76 -2.54 -23.02
N LEU A 213 7.74 -3.43 -23.03
CA LEU A 213 8.50 -3.82 -21.83
C LEU A 213 9.85 -3.10 -21.78
N GLU A 214 10.12 -2.41 -20.68
CA GLU A 214 11.41 -1.80 -20.38
C GLU A 214 11.96 -2.42 -19.08
N SER A 215 13.01 -3.24 -19.16
CA SER A 215 13.67 -3.79 -17.96
C SER A 215 14.83 -2.89 -17.54
N LEU A 216 14.83 -2.43 -16.29
CA LEU A 216 15.83 -1.50 -15.77
C LEU A 216 16.46 -2.06 -14.49
N TYR A 217 17.78 -1.89 -14.37
CA TYR A 217 18.46 -2.25 -13.13
C TYR A 217 18.01 -1.33 -12.00
N ILE A 218 17.74 -1.90 -10.81
CA ILE A 218 17.13 -1.18 -9.69
C ILE A 218 17.89 0.09 -9.30
N ASP A 219 19.22 0.08 -9.37
CA ASP A 219 20.07 1.25 -9.12
C ASP A 219 19.90 2.38 -10.15
N ALA A 220 19.76 2.05 -11.43
CA ALA A 220 19.41 3.04 -12.45
C ALA A 220 17.95 3.49 -12.33
N LEU A 221 17.04 2.56 -12.00
CA LEU A 221 15.61 2.84 -11.88
C LEU A 221 15.33 3.84 -10.75
N VAL A 222 15.97 3.70 -9.59
CA VAL A 222 15.82 4.69 -8.50
C VAL A 222 16.34 6.07 -8.89
N ALA A 223 17.42 6.16 -9.69
CA ALA A 223 17.88 7.44 -10.23
C ALA A 223 16.86 8.02 -11.21
N TYR A 224 16.30 7.20 -12.10
CA TYR A 224 15.30 7.67 -13.07
C TYR A 224 13.97 8.06 -12.46
N PHE A 225 13.57 7.50 -11.32
CA PHE A 225 12.44 8.00 -10.54
C PHE A 225 12.63 9.47 -10.15
N VAL A 226 13.87 9.90 -9.88
CA VAL A 226 14.18 11.30 -9.55
C VAL A 226 14.33 12.15 -10.82
N GLU A 227 15.04 11.63 -11.82
CA GLU A 227 15.41 12.40 -13.03
C GLU A 227 14.23 12.56 -14.01
N ARG A 228 13.39 11.53 -14.15
CA ARG A 228 12.37 11.41 -15.19
C ARG A 228 11.12 10.61 -14.73
N PRO A 229 10.51 10.92 -13.58
CA PRO A 229 9.38 10.15 -13.04
C PRO A 229 8.19 10.03 -14.02
N GLN A 230 7.95 11.05 -14.84
CA GLN A 230 6.86 11.07 -15.83
C GLN A 230 6.99 10.01 -16.93
N ASP A 231 8.16 9.39 -17.07
CA ASP A 231 8.38 8.35 -18.09
C ASP A 231 7.76 7.02 -17.67
N PHE A 232 7.34 6.85 -16.41
CA PHE A 232 6.84 5.59 -15.88
C PHE A 232 5.32 5.60 -15.78
N GLU A 233 4.70 4.47 -16.17
CA GLU A 233 3.25 4.27 -16.12
C GLU A 233 2.91 3.14 -15.13
N VAL A 234 3.41 1.94 -15.42
CA VAL A 234 3.23 0.75 -14.59
C VAL A 234 4.60 0.12 -14.33
N VAL A 235 4.96 -0.01 -13.07
CA VAL A 235 6.25 -0.58 -12.63
C VAL A 235 5.97 -1.90 -11.93
N VAL A 236 6.56 -3.00 -12.39
CA VAL A 236 6.50 -4.30 -11.73
C VAL A 236 7.84 -4.61 -11.07
N ALA A 237 7.80 -5.08 -9.82
CA ALA A 237 9.00 -5.29 -9.02
C ALA A 237 8.87 -6.49 -8.08
N SER A 238 10.01 -7.08 -7.72
CA SER A 238 10.11 -8.06 -6.63
C SER A 238 9.73 -7.42 -5.29
N ASN A 239 9.62 -8.24 -4.24
CA ASN A 239 9.15 -7.79 -2.95
C ASN A 239 10.01 -6.67 -2.34
N LEU A 240 11.34 -6.83 -2.30
CA LEU A 240 12.22 -5.80 -1.77
C LEU A 240 12.33 -4.58 -2.69
N PHE A 241 12.39 -4.78 -4.01
CA PHE A 241 12.51 -3.66 -4.94
C PHE A 241 11.25 -2.81 -4.97
N GLY A 242 10.08 -3.44 -4.95
CA GLY A 242 8.81 -2.75 -4.88
C GLY A 242 8.63 -1.94 -3.60
N ASP A 243 9.14 -2.46 -2.48
CA ASP A 243 9.19 -1.75 -1.19
C ASP A 243 9.95 -0.42 -1.33
N ILE A 244 11.23 -0.50 -1.74
CA ILE A 244 12.12 0.65 -1.92
C ILE A 244 11.54 1.65 -2.92
N LEU A 245 11.09 1.19 -4.09
CA LEU A 245 10.56 2.05 -5.14
C LEU A 245 9.29 2.78 -4.71
N SER A 246 8.46 2.14 -3.89
CA SER A 246 7.23 2.78 -3.43
C SER A 246 7.46 3.81 -2.34
N ASP A 247 8.44 3.63 -1.46
CA ASP A 247 8.84 4.65 -0.49
C ASP A 247 9.48 5.84 -1.20
N LEU A 248 10.37 5.57 -2.17
CA LEU A 248 10.92 6.61 -3.03
C LEU A 248 9.81 7.35 -3.78
N GLY A 249 8.91 6.63 -4.45
CA GLY A 249 7.78 7.21 -5.16
C GLY A 249 6.91 8.08 -4.26
N SER A 250 6.61 7.62 -3.05
CA SER A 250 5.86 8.37 -2.04
C SER A 250 6.58 9.69 -1.70
N ALA A 251 7.89 9.66 -1.48
CA ALA A 251 8.68 10.87 -1.22
C ALA A 251 8.61 11.89 -2.37
N LEU A 252 8.50 11.44 -3.63
CA LEU A 252 8.39 12.32 -4.80
C LEU A 252 7.02 13.01 -4.94
N VAL A 253 5.97 12.45 -4.33
CA VAL A 253 4.59 12.95 -4.45
C VAL A 253 4.05 13.57 -3.15
N GLY A 254 4.93 13.91 -2.21
CA GLY A 254 4.60 14.63 -0.98
C GLY A 254 4.76 13.83 0.31
N GLY A 255 5.23 12.58 0.23
CA GLY A 255 5.66 11.78 1.37
C GLY A 255 4.75 10.61 1.73
N LEU A 256 5.26 9.76 2.61
CA LEU A 256 4.60 8.52 3.05
C LEU A 256 3.22 8.75 3.70
N GLY A 257 2.99 9.94 4.27
CA GLY A 257 1.70 10.33 4.89
C GLY A 257 0.55 10.49 3.89
N LEU A 258 0.85 10.52 2.58
CA LEU A 258 -0.13 10.66 1.50
C LEU A 258 -0.38 9.38 0.70
N SER A 259 0.47 8.36 0.87
CA SER A 259 0.53 7.24 -0.07
C SER A 259 -0.24 6.00 0.43
N PRO A 260 -1.28 5.56 -0.29
CA PRO A 260 -2.05 4.37 0.06
C PRO A 260 -1.44 3.11 -0.53
N SER A 261 -1.90 1.94 -0.09
CA SER A 261 -1.58 0.66 -0.71
C SER A 261 -2.70 -0.36 -0.57
N ALA A 262 -2.69 -1.37 -1.45
CA ALA A 262 -3.62 -2.49 -1.40
C ALA A 262 -2.90 -3.82 -1.65
N ASN A 263 -3.01 -4.74 -0.70
CA ASN A 263 -2.59 -6.13 -0.79
C ASN A 263 -3.76 -6.94 -1.34
N LEU A 264 -3.75 -7.17 -2.64
CA LEU A 264 -4.87 -7.73 -3.38
C LEU A 264 -4.70 -9.23 -3.57
N ASN A 265 -5.79 -9.95 -3.35
CA ASN A 265 -6.06 -11.22 -4.00
C ASN A 265 -7.01 -10.94 -5.19
N PRO A 266 -6.50 -10.75 -6.42
CA PRO A 266 -7.32 -10.32 -7.56
C PRO A 266 -8.48 -11.28 -7.87
N GLU A 267 -8.31 -12.58 -7.59
CA GLU A 267 -9.36 -13.58 -7.81
C GLU A 267 -10.50 -13.50 -6.79
N LYS A 268 -10.37 -12.69 -5.73
CA LYS A 268 -11.35 -12.53 -4.64
C LYS A 268 -11.69 -13.85 -3.93
N ALA A 269 -10.77 -14.82 -3.95
CA ALA A 269 -10.89 -16.08 -3.21
C ALA A 269 -10.65 -15.88 -1.69
N PHE A 270 -9.92 -14.82 -1.34
CA PHE A 270 -9.65 -14.39 0.03
C PHE A 270 -9.82 -12.87 0.15
N PRO A 271 -10.05 -12.33 1.35
CA PRO A 271 -10.14 -10.88 1.55
C PRO A 271 -8.84 -10.19 1.16
N SER A 272 -8.95 -9.10 0.41
CA SER A 272 -7.85 -8.17 0.17
C SER A 272 -7.68 -7.23 1.38
N MET A 273 -6.45 -6.73 1.59
CA MET A 273 -6.11 -5.85 2.71
C MET A 273 -5.61 -4.49 2.24
N PHE A 274 -6.15 -3.41 2.78
CA PHE A 274 -5.87 -2.04 2.39
C PHE A 274 -5.21 -1.30 3.55
N GLU A 275 -4.05 -0.70 3.31
CA GLU A 275 -3.20 -0.10 4.36
C GLU A 275 -2.41 1.09 3.80
N PRO A 276 -2.05 2.09 4.61
CA PRO A 276 -1.05 3.09 4.23
C PRO A 276 0.30 2.44 3.84
N VAL A 277 1.13 3.17 3.09
CA VAL A 277 2.52 2.76 2.87
C VAL A 277 3.36 2.90 4.15
N HIS A 278 3.06 3.91 4.98
CA HIS A 278 3.84 4.23 6.18
C HIS A 278 3.73 3.16 7.29
N GLY A 279 4.74 3.11 8.16
CA GLY A 279 4.71 2.31 9.40
C GLY A 279 3.96 2.97 10.56
N SER A 280 4.18 2.47 11.77
CA SER A 280 3.47 2.90 13.00
C SER A 280 3.94 4.24 13.59
N ALA A 281 5.07 4.79 13.11
CA ALA A 281 5.67 6.06 13.53
C ALA A 281 5.62 6.33 15.06
N PRO A 282 6.27 5.50 15.90
CA PRO A 282 6.17 5.61 17.36
C PRO A 282 6.62 6.97 17.93
N ASN A 283 7.50 7.67 17.21
CA ASN A 283 8.01 9.00 17.58
C ASN A 283 6.94 10.10 17.57
N ILE A 284 5.82 9.90 16.85
CA ILE A 284 4.71 10.86 16.78
C ILE A 284 3.36 10.30 17.25
N ALA A 285 3.29 9.00 17.59
CA ALA A 285 2.11 8.39 18.18
C ALA A 285 1.70 9.09 19.49
N GLY A 286 0.39 9.27 19.68
CA GLY A 286 -0.22 9.97 20.81
C GLY A 286 -0.21 11.49 20.70
N LYS A 287 0.38 12.07 19.63
CA LYS A 287 0.49 13.53 19.47
C LYS A 287 -0.63 14.13 18.62
N GLY A 288 -1.39 13.31 17.87
CA GLY A 288 -2.47 13.79 17.00
C GLY A 288 -1.97 14.68 15.86
N ILE A 289 -0.76 14.43 15.35
CA ILE A 289 -0.15 15.19 14.24
C ILE A 289 0.15 14.32 13.01
N ALA A 290 -0.20 13.03 13.05
CA ALA A 290 -0.07 12.15 11.90
C ALA A 290 -1.02 12.57 10.78
N ASN A 291 -0.56 12.49 9.54
CA ASN A 291 -1.40 12.78 8.38
C ASN A 291 -2.36 11.60 8.09
N PRO A 292 -3.69 11.77 8.15
CA PRO A 292 -4.62 10.67 7.92
C PRO A 292 -4.87 10.37 6.43
N ILE A 293 -4.33 11.16 5.50
CA ILE A 293 -4.65 11.05 4.06
C ILE A 293 -4.34 9.66 3.52
N ALA A 294 -3.17 9.08 3.82
CA ALA A 294 -2.83 7.74 3.34
C ALA A 294 -3.86 6.69 3.79
N GLN A 295 -4.32 6.73 5.05
CA GLN A 295 -5.32 5.79 5.57
C GLN A 295 -6.69 6.00 4.93
N ILE A 296 -7.11 7.27 4.77
CA ILE A 296 -8.38 7.63 4.13
C ILE A 296 -8.37 7.20 2.65
N TRP A 297 -7.25 7.37 1.96
CA TRP A 297 -7.11 6.94 0.58
C TRP A 297 -7.03 5.40 0.48
N SER A 298 -6.42 4.70 1.43
CA SER A 298 -6.51 3.23 1.48
C SER A 298 -7.94 2.74 1.68
N LEU A 299 -8.77 3.44 2.47
CA LEU A 299 -10.22 3.19 2.49
C LEU A 299 -10.87 3.45 1.13
N ALA A 300 -10.48 4.50 0.41
CA ALA A 300 -10.99 4.77 -0.93
C ALA A 300 -10.66 3.61 -1.91
N LEU A 301 -9.43 3.09 -1.89
CA LEU A 301 -9.03 1.90 -2.65
C LEU A 301 -9.89 0.68 -2.28
N LEU A 302 -10.18 0.50 -0.98
CA LEU A 302 -11.07 -0.56 -0.50
C LEU A 302 -12.47 -0.43 -1.12
N LEU A 303 -13.05 0.76 -1.07
CA LEU A 303 -14.38 1.03 -1.65
C LEU A 303 -14.41 0.74 -3.15
N GLY A 304 -13.36 1.16 -3.88
CA GLY A 304 -13.18 0.80 -5.29
C GLY A 304 -13.18 -0.71 -5.53
N HIS A 305 -12.41 -1.45 -4.73
CA HIS A 305 -12.30 -2.91 -4.84
C HIS A 305 -13.62 -3.67 -4.61
N ILE A 306 -14.45 -3.19 -3.67
CA ILE A 306 -15.77 -3.78 -3.38
C ILE A 306 -16.87 -3.29 -4.34
N GLY A 307 -16.51 -2.58 -5.42
CA GLY A 307 -17.43 -2.19 -6.49
C GLY A 307 -18.02 -0.80 -6.36
N ARG A 308 -17.39 0.10 -5.58
CA ARG A 308 -17.75 1.52 -5.45
C ARG A 308 -16.63 2.47 -5.92
N PRO A 309 -16.18 2.39 -7.19
CA PRO A 309 -15.17 3.29 -7.74
C PRO A 309 -15.64 4.75 -7.82
N ASP A 310 -16.96 4.98 -7.75
CA ASP A 310 -17.55 6.31 -7.60
C ASP A 310 -17.17 6.94 -6.25
N LEU A 311 -17.19 6.14 -5.16
CA LEU A 311 -16.81 6.60 -3.83
C LEU A 311 -15.31 6.77 -3.69
N GLU A 312 -14.52 5.89 -4.32
CA GLU A 312 -13.07 6.06 -4.40
C GLU A 312 -12.71 7.43 -4.98
N LYS A 313 -13.24 7.76 -6.16
CA LYS A 313 -13.03 9.05 -6.83
C LYS A 313 -13.50 10.22 -5.98
N ARG A 314 -14.64 10.07 -5.30
CA ARG A 314 -15.21 11.12 -4.45
C ARG A 314 -14.33 11.43 -3.24
N ILE A 315 -13.75 10.40 -2.59
CA ILE A 315 -12.79 10.60 -1.49
C ILE A 315 -11.52 11.30 -2.00
N VAL A 316 -10.94 10.83 -3.11
CA VAL A 316 -9.73 11.45 -3.67
C VAL A 316 -9.98 12.91 -4.05
N ALA A 317 -11.13 13.22 -4.66
CA ALA A 317 -11.50 14.60 -4.97
C ALA A 317 -11.67 15.47 -3.72
N ALA A 318 -12.20 14.93 -2.63
CA ALA A 318 -12.31 15.66 -1.37
C ALA A 318 -10.94 15.93 -0.73
N ILE A 319 -10.03 14.96 -0.79
CA ILE A 319 -8.63 15.14 -0.37
C ILE A 319 -7.99 16.27 -1.20
N GLU A 320 -8.08 16.21 -2.53
CA GLU A 320 -7.53 17.26 -3.41
C GLU A 320 -8.14 18.63 -3.14
N ALA A 321 -9.46 18.72 -2.88
CA ALA A 321 -10.10 19.98 -2.54
C ALA A 321 -9.52 20.64 -1.29
N VAL A 322 -9.30 19.86 -0.21
CA VAL A 322 -8.68 20.36 1.03
C VAL A 322 -7.24 20.79 0.79
N LEU A 323 -6.48 20.01 0.01
CA LEU A 323 -5.08 20.31 -0.29
C LEU A 323 -4.92 21.55 -1.17
N ILE A 324 -5.81 21.76 -2.14
CA ILE A 324 -5.85 22.96 -2.99
C ILE A 324 -6.21 24.20 -2.17
N GLU A 325 -7.17 24.10 -1.26
CA GLU A 325 -7.53 25.21 -0.36
C GLU A 325 -6.34 25.60 0.54
N GLY A 326 -5.57 24.62 1.00
CA GLY A 326 -4.32 24.82 1.74
C GLY A 326 -4.48 25.35 3.16
N ALA A 327 -5.71 25.62 3.62
CA ALA A 327 -5.98 26.13 4.97
C ALA A 327 -5.75 25.07 6.06
N VAL A 328 -5.93 23.78 5.75
CA VAL A 328 -5.76 22.67 6.67
C VAL A 328 -4.67 21.74 6.13
N GLN A 329 -3.47 21.85 6.69
CA GLN A 329 -2.30 21.07 6.32
C GLN A 329 -1.62 20.53 7.56
N THR A 330 -1.29 19.24 7.59
CA THR A 330 -0.53 18.61 8.67
C THR A 330 0.96 18.96 8.55
N ALA A 331 1.74 18.70 9.60
CA ALA A 331 3.12 19.16 9.70
C ALA A 331 4.05 18.58 8.61
N ASP A 332 3.81 17.35 8.16
CA ASP A 332 4.57 16.67 7.11
C ASP A 332 4.45 17.36 5.73
N ILE A 333 3.35 18.07 5.49
CA ILE A 333 3.11 18.85 4.26
C ILE A 333 3.19 20.36 4.50
N GLY A 334 3.82 20.79 5.59
CA GLY A 334 4.18 22.19 5.84
C GLY A 334 3.20 23.02 6.68
N GLY A 335 2.14 22.41 7.22
CA GLY A 335 1.16 23.11 8.06
C GLY A 335 1.28 22.83 9.56
N GLN A 336 0.21 23.11 10.30
CA GLN A 336 0.12 22.91 11.76
C GLN A 336 -1.19 22.22 12.19
N ALA A 337 -1.98 21.75 11.23
CA ALA A 337 -3.22 21.05 11.52
C ALA A 337 -2.93 19.72 12.22
N THR A 338 -3.82 19.36 13.12
CA THR A 338 -3.87 18.04 13.77
C THR A 338 -4.47 17.00 12.83
N THR A 339 -4.25 15.73 13.16
CA THR A 339 -4.86 14.56 12.49
C THR A 339 -6.37 14.72 12.38
N THR A 340 -7.02 15.12 13.47
CA THR A 340 -8.48 15.32 13.53
C THR A 340 -8.94 16.49 12.67
N GLN A 341 -8.23 17.62 12.69
CA GLN A 341 -8.59 18.76 11.84
C GLN A 341 -8.52 18.41 10.36
N MET A 342 -7.51 17.65 9.93
CA MET A 342 -7.41 17.17 8.55
C MET A 342 -8.59 16.23 8.18
N GLY A 343 -8.90 15.25 9.04
CA GLY A 343 -10.03 14.35 8.79
C GLY A 343 -11.39 15.06 8.79
N ASP A 344 -11.59 16.05 9.66
CA ASP A 344 -12.80 16.89 9.68
C ASP A 344 -12.92 17.73 8.39
N ALA A 345 -11.82 18.32 7.92
CA ALA A 345 -11.79 19.08 6.68
C ALA A 345 -12.16 18.21 5.46
N ILE A 346 -11.65 16.96 5.41
CA ILE A 346 -12.01 16.02 4.34
C ILE A 346 -13.49 15.63 4.40
N CYS A 347 -14.05 15.42 5.60
CA CYS A 347 -15.49 15.16 5.75
C CYS A 347 -16.35 16.34 5.27
N LEU A 348 -15.96 17.57 5.61
CA LEU A 348 -16.64 18.77 5.13
C LEU A 348 -16.55 18.93 3.60
N ALA A 349 -15.37 18.67 3.02
CA ALA A 349 -15.19 18.68 1.57
C ALA A 349 -16.10 17.64 0.87
N LEU A 350 -16.25 16.45 1.45
CA LEU A 350 -17.18 15.43 0.95
C LEU A 350 -18.63 15.92 0.92
N GLU A 351 -19.08 16.61 1.98
CA GLU A 351 -20.43 17.19 2.04
C GLU A 351 -20.64 18.26 0.98
N ASN A 352 -19.66 19.16 0.80
CA ASN A 352 -19.73 20.24 -0.17
C ASN A 352 -19.81 19.72 -1.61
N ILE A 353 -19.01 18.70 -1.95
CA ILE A 353 -19.05 18.06 -3.28
C ILE A 353 -20.44 17.47 -3.58
N LYS A 354 -21.10 16.88 -2.57
CA LYS A 354 -22.46 16.33 -2.72
C LYS A 354 -23.51 17.41 -2.95
N GLN A 355 -23.41 18.55 -2.24
CA GLN A 355 -24.36 19.65 -2.41
C GLN A 355 -24.28 20.24 -3.82
N THR A 356 -23.07 20.44 -4.34
CA THR A 356 -22.84 20.91 -5.71
C THR A 356 -23.44 19.94 -6.74
N ALA A 357 -23.31 18.62 -6.53
CA ALA A 357 -23.89 17.62 -7.43
C ALA A 357 -25.43 17.57 -7.41
N ARG A 358 -26.09 18.05 -6.34
CA ARG A 358 -27.56 18.12 -6.21
C ARG A 358 -28.16 19.47 -6.62
N GLY A 359 -27.33 20.50 -6.76
CA GLY A 359 -27.74 21.88 -7.06
C GLY A 359 -27.70 22.25 -8.56
N VAL A 360 -27.55 21.25 -9.45
CA VAL A 360 -27.61 21.38 -10.92
C VAL A 360 -28.90 20.77 -11.45
#